data_AF-A0A497KVB6-F1
#
_entry.id   AF-A0A497KVB6-F1
#
_cell.length_a   1.000
_cell.length_b   1.000
_cell.length_c   1.000
_cell.angle_alpha   90.00
_cell.angle_beta   90.00
_cell.angle_gamma   90.00
#
_symmetry.space_group_name_H-M   'P 1'
#
loop_
_entity.id
_entity.type
_entity.pdbx_description
1 polymer ?
#
loop_
_entity_poly.entity_id
_entity_poly.type
_entity_poly.pdbx_seq_one_letter_code
_entity_poly.pdbx_strand_id
1 'polypeptide(L)'
;MKVKLDMAWLSTNPGLLASAVEEASPVKRKVRELAVADLASLSSLLVEKMGPPSFKEDLVARIKGADKASVAADALISVAAITNPTSLVGVGLKYAARFFRLVRERRREEYKAFLEAWKKNVEEAFSREKLSEIIGDGGLDPVLEAISSLGLAVVVHDLSRTPYELFVPLLICDLAEELGGPALMLLDGVSHLSRFGWTIEVLPSLPDEHPGLRLACLIHTCPDLAYERLPDLMRALTDRRAIIFDMDPAYTDALCRGRPASFKAALLRGLEKAAKERLSGNLAFILYDAVSRPLPEVVKVKPSLLGRLKGALKGILAGRGEAKG
;
A
#
# COMPACT_ATOMS: atom_id res chain seq x y z
N MET A 1 -20.78 8.94 3.49
CA MET A 1 -20.18 9.95 2.60
C MET A 1 -19.12 9.28 1.74
N LYS A 2 -18.90 9.71 0.50
CA LYS A 2 -17.79 9.19 -0.32
C LYS A 2 -16.63 10.17 -0.24
N VAL A 3 -15.44 9.65 0.07
CA VAL A 3 -14.18 10.40 0.01
C VAL A 3 -13.62 10.24 -1.39
N LYS A 4 -13.10 11.33 -1.96
CA LYS A 4 -12.45 11.32 -3.27
C LYS A 4 -11.08 11.95 -3.16
N LEU A 5 -10.18 11.56 -4.06
CA LEU A 5 -8.92 12.23 -4.29
C LEU A 5 -9.19 13.55 -5.00
N ASP A 6 -8.59 14.64 -4.53
CA ASP A 6 -8.84 15.96 -5.13
C ASP A 6 -8.15 16.09 -6.49
N MET A 7 -8.92 16.50 -7.51
CA MET A 7 -8.41 16.69 -8.86
C MET A 7 -7.40 17.84 -8.93
N ALA A 8 -7.62 18.93 -8.19
CA ALA A 8 -6.70 20.05 -8.13
C ALA A 8 -5.37 19.64 -7.49
N TRP A 9 -5.43 18.85 -6.41
CA TRP A 9 -4.23 18.30 -5.76
C TRP A 9 -3.41 17.40 -6.71
N LEU A 10 -4.09 16.56 -7.49
CA LEU A 10 -3.42 15.74 -8.51
C LEU A 10 -2.70 16.59 -9.56
N SER A 11 -3.32 17.69 -9.99
CA SER A 11 -2.75 18.62 -10.96
C SER A 11 -1.54 19.37 -10.41
N THR A 12 -1.49 19.66 -9.11
CA THR A 12 -0.33 20.30 -8.46
C THR A 12 0.79 19.32 -8.10
N ASN A 13 0.48 18.02 -8.04
CA ASN A 13 1.43 16.96 -7.70
C ASN A 13 1.72 15.97 -8.86
N PRO A 14 2.11 16.46 -10.07
CA PRO A 14 2.27 15.61 -11.25
C PRO A 14 3.40 14.59 -11.10
N GLY A 15 4.42 14.84 -10.26
CA GLY A 15 5.53 13.91 -10.02
C GLY A 15 5.11 12.63 -9.28
N LEU A 16 4.22 12.76 -8.29
CA LEU A 16 3.67 11.61 -7.56
C LEU A 16 2.74 10.80 -8.47
N LEU A 17 1.88 11.48 -9.24
CA LEU A 17 1.00 10.83 -10.21
C LEU A 17 1.82 10.10 -11.30
N ALA A 18 2.89 10.70 -11.81
CA ALA A 18 3.80 10.06 -12.76
C ALA A 18 4.37 8.77 -12.18
N SER A 19 4.96 8.83 -10.99
CA SER A 19 5.55 7.67 -10.31
C SER A 19 4.51 6.56 -10.08
N ALA A 20 3.30 6.92 -9.64
CA ALA A 20 2.20 5.97 -9.45
C ALA A 20 1.81 5.27 -10.77
N VAL A 21 1.69 6.02 -11.88
CA VAL A 21 1.32 5.47 -13.19
C VAL A 21 2.44 4.62 -13.80
N GLU A 22 3.70 5.07 -13.72
CA GLU A 22 4.86 4.32 -14.23
C GLU A 22 4.98 2.95 -13.56
N GLU A 23 4.78 2.88 -12.24
CA GLU A 23 4.87 1.66 -11.47
C GLU A 23 3.61 0.78 -11.55
N ALA A 24 2.44 1.38 -11.78
CA ALA A 24 1.21 0.64 -12.06
C ALA A 24 1.21 0.00 -13.45
N SER A 25 1.96 0.58 -14.40
CA SER A 25 1.98 0.19 -15.80
C SER A 25 2.41 -1.28 -15.99
N PRO A 26 1.65 -2.09 -16.76
CA PRO A 26 1.98 -3.49 -17.04
C PRO A 26 3.30 -3.68 -17.81
N VAL A 27 3.74 -2.65 -18.52
CA VAL A 27 5.00 -2.59 -19.27
C VAL A 27 5.74 -1.34 -18.83
N LYS A 28 7.08 -1.41 -18.68
CA LYS A 28 7.88 -0.26 -18.26
C LYS A 28 7.73 0.89 -19.26
N ARG A 29 6.97 1.91 -18.86
CA ARG A 29 6.67 3.10 -19.65
C ARG A 29 7.01 4.30 -18.80
N LYS A 30 7.77 5.23 -19.36
CA LYS A 30 8.00 6.52 -18.72
C LYS A 30 6.86 7.48 -19.02
N VAL A 31 6.48 8.28 -18.04
CA VAL A 31 5.57 9.41 -18.19
C VAL A 31 6.43 10.65 -18.32
N ARG A 32 6.40 11.29 -19.50
CA ARG A 32 7.10 12.55 -19.77
C ARG A 32 6.06 13.65 -19.75
N GLU A 33 6.28 14.67 -18.92
CA GLU A 33 5.44 15.88 -18.79
C GLU A 33 3.94 15.58 -18.58
N LEU A 34 3.50 15.70 -17.33
CA LEU A 34 2.13 15.41 -16.94
C LEU A 34 1.30 16.70 -16.98
N ALA A 35 0.53 16.89 -18.05
CA ALA A 35 -0.50 17.92 -18.14
C ALA A 35 -1.88 17.30 -17.90
N VAL A 36 -2.14 16.91 -16.65
CA VAL A 36 -3.45 16.39 -16.24
C VAL A 36 -4.19 17.53 -15.55
N ALA A 37 -5.11 18.15 -16.28
CA ALA A 37 -5.91 19.29 -15.83
C ALA A 37 -7.35 18.90 -15.47
N ASP A 38 -7.82 17.74 -15.95
CA ASP A 38 -9.18 17.27 -15.77
C ASP A 38 -9.27 15.73 -15.84
N LEU A 39 -10.45 15.19 -15.53
CA LEU A 39 -10.71 13.74 -15.63
C LEU A 39 -10.54 13.20 -17.05
N ALA A 40 -10.71 14.03 -18.08
CA ALA A 40 -10.57 13.63 -19.47
C ALA A 40 -9.11 13.33 -19.83
N SER A 41 -8.21 14.26 -19.52
CA SER A 41 -6.77 14.13 -19.69
C SER A 41 -6.21 13.00 -18.83
N LEU A 42 -6.69 12.84 -17.58
CA LEU A 42 -6.31 11.71 -16.74
C LEU A 42 -6.74 10.36 -17.32
N SER A 43 -8.00 10.25 -17.78
CA SER A 43 -8.52 9.05 -18.44
C SER A 43 -7.66 8.68 -19.66
N SER A 44 -7.39 9.64 -20.54
CA SER A 44 -6.54 9.41 -21.71
C SER A 44 -5.12 8.95 -21.33
N LEU A 45 -4.50 9.58 -20.32
CA LEU A 45 -3.19 9.17 -19.82
C LEU A 45 -3.20 7.73 -19.31
N LEU A 46 -4.17 7.38 -18.44
CA LEU A 46 -4.25 6.04 -17.86
C LEU A 46 -4.53 4.99 -18.93
N VAL A 47 -5.41 5.27 -19.90
CA VAL A 47 -5.66 4.36 -21.02
C VAL A 47 -4.39 4.15 -21.86
N GLU A 48 -3.65 5.22 -22.14
CA GLU A 48 -2.38 5.13 -22.88
C GLU A 48 -1.35 4.27 -22.13
N LYS A 49 -1.17 4.53 -20.83
CA LYS A 49 -0.10 3.89 -20.04
C LYS A 49 -0.47 2.48 -19.57
N MET A 50 -1.73 2.22 -19.26
CA MET A 50 -2.20 0.92 -18.79
C MET A 50 -2.66 0.00 -19.93
N GLY A 51 -2.80 0.54 -21.14
CA GLY A 51 -3.21 -0.18 -22.35
C GLY A 51 -2.18 -1.20 -22.85
N PRO A 52 -2.53 -1.98 -23.88
CA PRO A 52 -1.65 -3.01 -24.43
C PRO A 52 -0.30 -2.44 -24.95
N PRO A 53 0.76 -3.26 -25.03
CA PRO A 53 2.03 -2.89 -25.63
C PRO A 53 1.89 -2.48 -27.09
N SER A 54 2.68 -1.49 -27.48
CA SER A 54 2.85 -1.04 -28.87
C SER A 54 3.65 -2.06 -29.68
N PHE A 55 3.59 -1.95 -31.01
CA PHE A 55 4.36 -2.82 -31.91
C PHE A 55 5.88 -2.76 -31.65
N LYS A 56 6.42 -1.60 -31.28
CA LYS A 56 7.85 -1.46 -30.93
C LYS A 56 8.19 -2.22 -29.66
N GLU A 57 7.35 -2.08 -28.63
CA GLU A 57 7.51 -2.81 -27.36
C GLU A 57 7.38 -4.33 -27.58
N ASP A 58 6.43 -4.78 -28.40
CA ASP A 58 6.27 -6.17 -28.83
C ASP A 58 7.50 -6.68 -29.58
N LEU A 59 8.01 -5.92 -30.55
CA LEU A 59 9.19 -6.29 -31.33
C LEU A 59 10.44 -6.39 -30.44
N VAL A 60 10.63 -5.45 -29.50
CA VAL A 60 11.70 -5.54 -28.50
C VAL A 60 11.53 -6.77 -27.61
N ALA A 61 10.31 -7.07 -27.16
CA ALA A 61 10.03 -8.26 -26.36
C ALA A 61 10.30 -9.56 -27.13
N ARG A 62 9.99 -9.62 -28.43
CA ARG A 62 10.30 -10.76 -29.30
C ARG A 62 11.79 -10.91 -29.58
N ILE A 63 12.49 -9.82 -29.86
CA ILE A 63 13.94 -9.82 -30.17
C ILE A 63 14.76 -10.14 -28.93
N LYS A 64 14.42 -9.55 -27.77
CA LYS A 64 15.10 -9.83 -26.49
C LYS A 64 14.61 -11.14 -25.85
N GLY A 65 13.48 -11.68 -26.31
CA GLY A 65 12.79 -12.86 -25.82
C GLY A 65 13.27 -14.19 -26.40
N ALA A 66 14.59 -14.42 -26.39
CA ALA A 66 15.15 -15.76 -26.46
C ALA A 66 16.17 -16.02 -25.33
N ASP A 67 17.00 -15.05 -24.93
CA ASP A 67 18.08 -15.33 -23.96
C ASP A 67 18.23 -14.32 -22.80
N LYS A 68 17.50 -13.20 -22.77
CA LYS A 68 17.67 -12.17 -21.71
C LYS A 68 16.37 -11.63 -21.12
N ALA A 69 15.28 -12.39 -21.22
CA ALA A 69 14.10 -12.17 -20.37
C ALA A 69 14.32 -12.69 -18.93
N SER A 70 15.54 -13.11 -18.60
CA SER A 70 15.99 -13.53 -17.27
C SER A 70 16.09 -12.41 -16.24
N VAL A 71 15.89 -11.14 -16.60
CA VAL A 71 15.94 -10.01 -15.64
C VAL A 71 14.55 -9.38 -15.38
N ALA A 72 13.49 -9.93 -15.98
CA ALA A 72 12.11 -9.60 -15.62
C ALA A 72 11.33 -10.83 -15.10
N ALA A 73 11.99 -11.99 -15.07
CA ALA A 73 11.51 -13.23 -14.48
C ALA A 73 11.77 -13.31 -12.97
N ASP A 74 12.66 -12.49 -12.40
CA ASP A 74 13.05 -12.56 -10.98
C ASP A 74 11.91 -12.22 -9.99
N ALA A 75 10.83 -11.58 -10.44
CA ALA A 75 9.64 -11.33 -9.62
C ALA A 75 8.52 -12.38 -9.79
N LEU A 76 8.70 -13.38 -10.67
CA LEU A 76 7.66 -14.38 -10.97
C LEU A 76 7.87 -15.74 -10.28
N ILE A 77 9.01 -15.98 -9.60
CA ILE A 77 9.38 -17.34 -9.11
C ILE A 77 9.91 -17.39 -7.66
N SER A 78 9.91 -16.30 -6.89
CA SER A 78 10.28 -16.37 -5.46
C SER A 78 9.15 -16.96 -4.60
N VAL A 79 9.01 -18.28 -4.66
CA VAL A 79 8.41 -19.21 -3.68
C VAL A 79 6.89 -19.11 -3.42
N ALA A 80 6.22 -17.99 -3.67
CA ALA A 80 4.78 -17.82 -3.37
C ALA A 80 3.81 -18.38 -4.43
N ALA A 81 4.29 -18.66 -5.65
CA ALA A 81 3.42 -19.15 -6.74
C ALA A 81 2.95 -20.62 -6.56
N ILE A 82 3.42 -21.32 -5.53
CA ILE A 82 3.08 -22.72 -5.26
C ILE A 82 1.92 -22.86 -4.26
N THR A 83 1.53 -21.80 -3.53
CA THR A 83 0.58 -21.96 -2.41
C THR A 83 -0.68 -21.08 -2.45
N ASN A 84 -0.77 -20.01 -3.26
CA ASN A 84 -2.03 -19.26 -3.35
C ASN A 84 -2.27 -18.54 -4.69
N PRO A 85 -3.21 -19.00 -5.55
CA PRO A 85 -3.52 -18.35 -6.83
C PRO A 85 -4.21 -16.97 -6.72
N THR A 86 -4.55 -16.51 -5.51
CA THR A 86 -5.20 -15.20 -5.27
C THR A 86 -4.22 -14.02 -5.13
N SER A 87 -2.90 -14.26 -5.03
CA SER A 87 -1.88 -13.22 -4.84
C SER A 87 -1.33 -12.59 -6.13
N LEU A 88 -1.61 -13.16 -7.31
CA LEU A 88 -1.15 -12.66 -8.61
C LEU A 88 -2.08 -11.63 -9.29
N VAL A 89 -3.14 -11.18 -8.60
CA VAL A 89 -4.21 -10.39 -9.22
C VAL A 89 -3.97 -8.89 -9.06
N GLY A 90 -2.83 -8.41 -9.55
CA GLY A 90 -2.81 -7.09 -10.16
C GLY A 90 -3.23 -7.29 -11.61
N VAL A 91 -4.35 -6.71 -12.04
CA VAL A 91 -4.86 -6.82 -13.42
C VAL A 91 -3.71 -6.65 -14.45
N GLY A 92 -2.80 -5.70 -14.20
CA GLY A 92 -1.58 -5.48 -15.01
C GLY A 92 -0.57 -6.63 -15.03
N LEU A 93 -0.28 -7.28 -13.89
CA LEU A 93 0.65 -8.43 -13.83
C LEU A 93 0.09 -9.65 -14.56
N LYS A 94 -1.22 -9.91 -14.42
CA LYS A 94 -1.90 -10.98 -15.16
C LYS A 94 -1.88 -10.71 -16.67
N TYR A 95 -2.11 -9.47 -17.10
CA TYR A 95 -1.98 -9.08 -18.50
C TYR A 95 -0.53 -9.26 -18.99
N ALA A 96 0.46 -8.78 -18.25
CA ALA A 96 1.87 -8.92 -18.62
C ALA A 96 2.29 -10.41 -18.74
N ALA A 97 1.98 -11.25 -17.75
CA ALA A 97 2.33 -12.67 -17.79
C ALA A 97 1.67 -13.41 -18.97
N ARG A 98 0.38 -13.15 -19.22
CA ARG A 98 -0.33 -13.74 -20.37
C ARG A 98 0.19 -13.23 -21.70
N PHE A 99 0.52 -11.94 -21.78
CA PHE A 99 1.17 -11.33 -22.96
C PHE A 99 2.46 -12.07 -23.31
N PHE A 100 3.41 -12.16 -22.37
CA PHE A 100 4.70 -12.81 -22.62
C PHE A 100 4.54 -14.29 -22.99
N ARG A 101 3.59 -15.00 -22.36
CA ARG A 101 3.26 -16.38 -22.74
C ARG A 101 2.79 -16.48 -24.19
N LEU A 102 1.84 -15.65 -24.60
CA LEU A 102 1.27 -15.66 -25.96
C LEU A 102 2.31 -15.28 -27.01
N VAL A 103 3.18 -14.30 -26.71
CA VAL A 103 4.30 -13.91 -27.57
C VAL A 103 5.26 -15.08 -27.75
N ARG A 104 5.64 -15.77 -26.67
CA ARG A 104 6.52 -16.94 -26.70
C ARG A 104 5.93 -18.10 -27.51
N GLU A 105 4.64 -18.37 -27.32
CA GLU A 105 3.93 -19.47 -27.99
C GLU A 105 3.52 -19.13 -29.44
N ARG A 106 3.80 -17.91 -29.92
CA ARG A 106 3.53 -17.45 -31.30
C ARG A 106 2.08 -17.64 -31.74
N ARG A 107 1.11 -17.61 -30.80
CA ARG A 107 -0.32 -17.83 -31.07
C ARG A 107 -0.99 -16.56 -31.59
N ARG A 108 -0.89 -16.32 -32.90
CA ARG A 108 -1.27 -15.04 -33.53
C ARG A 108 -2.73 -14.62 -33.29
N GLU A 109 -3.68 -15.55 -33.36
CA GLU A 109 -5.11 -15.24 -33.20
C GLU A 109 -5.48 -14.98 -31.75
N GLU A 110 -5.08 -15.86 -30.83
CA GLU A 110 -5.27 -15.68 -29.38
C GLU A 110 -4.60 -14.40 -28.87
N TYR A 111 -3.43 -14.07 -29.44
CA TYR A 111 -2.72 -12.83 -29.13
C TYR A 111 -3.51 -11.58 -29.55
N LYS A 112 -4.04 -11.54 -30.78
CA LYS A 112 -4.86 -10.41 -31.25
C LYS A 112 -6.11 -10.25 -30.38
N ALA A 113 -6.85 -11.33 -30.14
CA ALA A 113 -8.03 -11.31 -29.29
C ALA A 113 -7.71 -10.84 -27.86
N PHE A 114 -6.56 -11.23 -27.33
CA PHE A 114 -6.09 -10.81 -26.03
C PHE A 114 -5.76 -9.31 -25.96
N LEU A 115 -5.09 -8.74 -26.97
CA LEU A 115 -4.80 -7.30 -27.00
C LEU A 115 -6.07 -6.45 -27.08
N GLU A 116 -7.05 -6.86 -27.90
CA GLU A 116 -8.35 -6.18 -28.01
C GLU A 116 -9.12 -6.24 -26.68
N ALA A 117 -9.15 -7.40 -26.03
CA ALA A 117 -9.79 -7.55 -24.72
C ALA A 117 -9.09 -6.70 -23.64
N TRP A 118 -7.75 -6.65 -23.64
CA TRP A 118 -6.99 -5.79 -22.74
C TRP A 118 -7.37 -4.32 -22.96
N LYS A 119 -7.31 -3.84 -24.21
CA LYS A 119 -7.65 -2.46 -24.55
C LYS A 119 -9.05 -2.08 -24.06
N LYS A 120 -10.07 -2.87 -24.39
CA LYS A 120 -11.45 -2.63 -23.95
C LYS A 120 -11.57 -2.55 -22.43
N ASN A 121 -10.95 -3.49 -21.72
CA ASN A 121 -11.03 -3.54 -20.25
C ASN A 121 -10.34 -2.33 -19.59
N VAL A 122 -9.26 -1.82 -20.18
CA VAL A 122 -8.58 -0.60 -19.72
C VAL A 122 -9.42 0.64 -19.99
N GLU A 123 -9.99 0.77 -21.19
CA GLU A 123 -10.89 1.87 -21.54
C GLU A 123 -12.13 1.93 -20.65
N GLU A 124 -12.71 0.77 -20.34
CA GLU A 124 -13.86 0.67 -19.42
C GLU A 124 -13.49 1.05 -17.99
N ALA A 125 -12.40 0.48 -17.47
CA ALA A 125 -11.94 0.73 -16.10
C ALA A 125 -11.54 2.21 -15.88
N PHE A 126 -10.85 2.82 -16.82
CA PHE A 126 -10.41 4.22 -16.70
C PHE A 126 -11.32 5.20 -17.45
N SER A 127 -12.58 4.84 -17.67
CA SER A 127 -13.59 5.75 -18.19
C SER A 127 -13.81 6.93 -17.25
N ARG A 128 -14.22 8.08 -17.79
CA ARG A 128 -14.49 9.30 -16.99
C ARG A 128 -15.52 9.04 -15.89
N GLU A 129 -16.54 8.25 -16.21
CA GLU A 129 -17.59 7.84 -15.28
C GLU A 129 -16.99 7.11 -14.08
N LYS A 130 -16.15 6.09 -14.31
CA LYS A 130 -15.49 5.34 -13.23
C LYS A 130 -14.49 6.17 -12.45
N LEU A 131 -13.69 6.98 -13.12
CA LEU A 131 -12.73 7.87 -12.45
C LEU A 131 -13.43 8.91 -11.58
N SER A 132 -14.60 9.42 -12.00
CA SER A 132 -15.38 10.38 -11.22
C SER A 132 -15.91 9.82 -9.89
N GLU A 133 -15.95 8.49 -9.73
CA GLU A 133 -16.31 7.86 -8.46
C GLU A 133 -15.18 7.95 -7.42
N ILE A 134 -13.92 8.08 -7.88
CA ILE A 134 -12.70 8.05 -7.06
C ILE A 134 -12.07 9.44 -6.94
N ILE A 135 -12.22 10.27 -7.98
CA ILE A 135 -11.57 11.57 -8.13
C ILE A 135 -12.63 12.62 -8.40
N GLY A 136 -12.53 13.78 -7.77
CA GLY A 136 -13.44 14.89 -8.01
C GLY A 136 -13.07 16.14 -7.22
N ASP A 137 -13.92 17.16 -7.33
CA ASP A 137 -13.75 18.43 -6.63
C ASP A 137 -14.27 18.34 -5.19
N GLY A 138 -13.63 19.04 -4.25
CA GLY A 138 -14.00 19.04 -2.82
C GLY A 138 -13.67 17.72 -2.11
N GLY A 139 -12.63 17.02 -2.59
CA GLY A 139 -12.42 15.58 -2.40
C GLY A 139 -12.44 15.12 -0.94
N LEU A 140 -11.67 15.80 -0.09
CA LEU A 140 -11.44 15.44 1.31
C LEU A 140 -12.35 16.16 2.32
N ASP A 141 -13.21 17.08 1.87
CA ASP A 141 -14.16 17.81 2.73
C ASP A 141 -14.91 16.89 3.69
N PRO A 142 -15.39 15.70 3.26
CA PRO A 142 -16.05 14.77 4.18
C PRO A 142 -15.23 14.31 5.37
N VAL A 143 -13.92 14.16 5.17
CA VAL A 143 -12.99 13.74 6.20
C VAL A 143 -12.73 14.90 7.15
N LEU A 144 -12.50 16.09 6.61
CA LEU A 144 -12.23 17.31 7.38
C LEU A 144 -13.44 17.70 8.24
N GLU A 145 -14.66 17.62 7.71
CA GLU A 145 -15.89 17.86 8.45
C GLU A 145 -16.09 16.84 9.59
N ALA A 146 -15.84 15.56 9.32
CA ALA A 146 -15.95 14.51 10.33
C ALA A 146 -14.91 14.68 11.45
N ILE A 147 -13.67 15.05 11.10
CA ILE A 147 -12.63 15.34 12.09
C ILE A 147 -13.01 16.57 12.93
N SER A 148 -13.47 17.64 12.29
CA SER A 148 -13.85 18.88 12.99
C SER A 148 -15.03 18.68 13.94
N SER A 149 -16.01 17.87 13.56
CA SER A 149 -17.23 17.64 14.33
C SER A 149 -17.11 16.52 15.38
N LEU A 150 -16.39 15.43 15.07
CA LEU A 150 -16.32 14.23 15.90
C LEU A 150 -14.95 13.98 16.53
N GLY A 151 -13.91 14.67 16.06
CA GLY A 151 -12.51 14.45 16.44
C GLY A 151 -11.89 13.19 15.81
N LEU A 152 -12.59 12.53 14.88
CA LEU A 152 -12.16 11.30 14.24
C LEU A 152 -12.86 11.13 12.88
N ALA A 153 -12.11 10.65 11.89
CA ALA A 153 -12.65 10.10 10.66
C ALA A 153 -12.06 8.70 10.40
N VAL A 154 -12.86 7.83 9.79
CA VAL A 154 -12.44 6.50 9.34
C VAL A 154 -12.75 6.39 7.86
N VAL A 155 -11.72 6.23 7.05
CA VAL A 155 -11.83 6.00 5.60
C VAL A 155 -11.64 4.51 5.34
N VAL A 156 -12.61 3.90 4.68
CA VAL A 156 -12.58 2.50 4.28
C VAL A 156 -12.60 2.43 2.76
N HIS A 157 -11.69 1.66 2.18
CA HIS A 157 -11.61 1.44 0.74
C HIS A 157 -11.41 -0.05 0.42
N ASP A 158 -11.78 -0.46 -0.78
CA ASP A 158 -11.62 -1.80 -1.33
C ASP A 158 -10.76 -1.80 -2.61
N LEU A 159 -9.99 -0.72 -2.81
CA LEU A 159 -9.17 -0.51 -4.02
C LEU A 159 -7.92 -1.40 -4.11
N SER A 160 -7.51 -2.09 -3.04
CA SER A 160 -6.34 -2.96 -3.04
C SER A 160 -6.47 -4.07 -4.09
N ARG A 161 -5.39 -4.36 -4.82
CA ARG A 161 -5.37 -5.34 -5.93
C ARG A 161 -6.34 -5.03 -7.08
N THR A 162 -6.86 -3.81 -7.19
CA THR A 162 -7.64 -3.35 -8.35
C THR A 162 -6.75 -2.48 -9.26
N PRO A 163 -7.20 -2.14 -10.49
CA PRO A 163 -6.51 -1.13 -11.31
C PRO A 163 -6.38 0.24 -10.62
N TYR A 164 -7.25 0.53 -9.66
CA TYR A 164 -7.32 1.80 -8.94
C TYR A 164 -6.41 1.86 -7.70
N GLU A 165 -5.70 0.77 -7.38
CA GLU A 165 -4.77 0.70 -6.24
C GLU A 165 -3.70 1.82 -6.30
N LEU A 166 -3.37 2.32 -7.49
CA LEU A 166 -2.42 3.42 -7.70
C LEU A 166 -2.87 4.74 -7.04
N PHE A 167 -4.17 4.92 -6.81
CA PHE A 167 -4.71 6.13 -6.19
C PHE A 167 -4.65 6.10 -4.66
N VAL A 168 -4.50 4.92 -4.05
CA VAL A 168 -4.44 4.79 -2.58
C VAL A 168 -3.25 5.57 -1.99
N PRO A 169 -2.00 5.39 -2.45
CA PRO A 169 -0.90 6.16 -1.89
C PRO A 169 -1.00 7.66 -2.21
N LEU A 170 -1.63 8.04 -3.34
CA LEU A 170 -1.90 9.45 -3.67
C LEU A 170 -2.90 10.07 -2.69
N LEU A 171 -3.99 9.37 -2.37
CA LEU A 171 -4.99 9.78 -1.37
C LEU A 171 -4.37 9.95 0.02
N ILE A 172 -3.40 9.11 0.39
CA ILE A 172 -2.69 9.23 1.67
C ILE A 172 -1.86 10.52 1.71
N CYS A 173 -1.22 10.89 0.60
CA CYS A 173 -0.43 12.13 0.52
C CYS A 173 -1.33 13.37 0.53
N ASP A 174 -2.41 13.36 -0.26
CA ASP A 174 -3.44 14.40 -0.26
C ASP A 174 -4.01 14.62 1.16
N LEU A 175 -4.35 13.52 1.84
CA LEU A 175 -4.85 13.58 3.21
C LEU A 175 -3.80 14.10 4.20
N ALA A 176 -2.52 13.73 4.05
CA ALA A 176 -1.46 14.23 4.92
C ALA A 176 -1.28 15.75 4.78
N GLU A 177 -1.39 16.27 3.56
CA GLU A 177 -1.28 17.70 3.26
C GLU A 177 -2.47 18.48 3.82
N GLU A 178 -3.70 18.02 3.54
CA GLU A 178 -4.93 18.67 4.02
C GLU A 178 -5.08 18.65 5.54
N LEU A 179 -4.59 17.61 6.22
CA LEU A 179 -4.66 17.56 7.68
C LEU A 179 -3.79 18.63 8.36
N GLY A 180 -2.67 19.03 7.73
CA GLY A 180 -1.91 20.27 8.00
C GLY A 180 -1.58 20.65 9.46
N GLY A 181 -1.73 19.74 10.43
CA GLY A 181 -1.76 20.07 11.85
C GLY A 181 -1.60 18.86 12.77
N PRO A 182 -1.90 18.98 14.09
CA PRO A 182 -1.67 17.93 15.09
C PRO A 182 -2.68 16.77 14.96
N ALA A 183 -2.53 15.96 13.91
CA ALA A 183 -3.36 14.79 13.65
C ALA A 183 -2.59 13.49 13.90
N LEU A 184 -3.33 12.42 14.17
CA LEU A 184 -2.80 11.05 14.13
C LEU A 184 -3.44 10.34 12.96
N MET A 185 -2.65 10.05 11.93
CA MET A 185 -3.06 9.23 10.80
C MET A 185 -2.69 7.76 11.07
N LEU A 186 -3.70 6.91 11.11
CA LEU A 186 -3.56 5.46 11.26
C LEU A 186 -3.81 4.79 9.90
N LEU A 187 -2.77 4.17 9.35
CA LEU A 187 -2.86 3.47 8.07
C LEU A 187 -2.87 1.97 8.33
N ASP A 188 -3.95 1.30 7.93
CA ASP A 188 -4.02 -0.17 7.92
C ASP A 188 -3.68 -0.71 6.53
N GLY A 189 -3.15 -1.93 6.47
CA GLY A 189 -2.86 -2.60 5.20
C GLY A 189 -1.68 -2.00 4.43
N VAL A 190 -0.76 -1.29 5.10
CA VAL A 190 0.36 -0.56 4.46
C VAL A 190 1.26 -1.47 3.61
N SER A 191 1.25 -2.78 3.86
CA SER A 191 1.93 -3.77 3.04
C SER A 191 1.58 -3.71 1.55
N HIS A 192 0.33 -3.35 1.20
CA HIS A 192 -0.08 -3.19 -0.21
C HIS A 192 0.65 -2.05 -0.93
N LEU A 193 1.06 -1.01 -0.18
CA LEU A 193 1.73 0.16 -0.73
C LEU A 193 3.15 -0.18 -1.21
N SER A 194 3.77 -1.24 -0.69
CA SER A 194 5.09 -1.71 -1.13
C SER A 194 5.16 -2.10 -2.61
N ARG A 195 4.01 -2.28 -3.27
CA ARG A 195 3.93 -2.39 -4.74
C ARG A 195 4.53 -1.16 -5.44
N PHE A 196 4.40 0.02 -4.84
CA PHE A 196 4.89 1.29 -5.36
C PHE A 196 6.15 1.70 -4.60
N GLY A 197 7.30 1.65 -5.27
CA GLY A 197 8.61 1.86 -4.67
C GLY A 197 8.77 3.26 -4.10
N TRP A 198 8.21 4.27 -4.76
CA TRP A 198 8.22 5.64 -4.26
C TRP A 198 7.56 5.80 -2.87
N THR A 199 6.63 4.93 -2.49
CA THR A 199 5.96 5.01 -1.17
C THR A 199 6.88 4.65 -0.01
N ILE A 200 7.97 3.92 -0.27
CA ILE A 200 8.96 3.52 0.74
C ILE A 200 9.70 4.76 1.26
N GLU A 201 9.87 5.76 0.42
CA GLU A 201 10.53 7.03 0.75
C GLU A 201 9.52 8.05 1.27
N VAL A 202 8.35 8.15 0.61
CA VAL A 202 7.34 9.17 0.94
C VAL A 202 6.62 8.89 2.26
N LEU A 203 6.18 7.66 2.54
CA LEU A 203 5.39 7.40 3.75
C LEU A 203 6.15 7.74 5.05
N PRO A 204 7.43 7.34 5.22
CA PRO A 204 8.19 7.72 6.40
C PRO A 204 8.49 9.23 6.49
N SER A 205 8.48 9.98 5.37
CA SER A 205 8.77 11.41 5.35
C SER A 205 7.56 12.29 5.70
N LEU A 206 6.32 11.79 5.55
CA LEU A 206 5.10 12.57 5.82
C LEU A 206 5.11 13.32 7.18
N PRO A 207 5.50 12.71 8.32
CA PRO A 207 5.56 13.45 9.59
C PRO A 207 6.62 14.55 9.62
N ASP A 208 7.70 14.41 8.86
CA ASP A 208 8.78 15.39 8.78
C ASP A 208 8.40 16.53 7.80
N GLU A 209 7.60 16.23 6.76
CA GLU A 209 7.07 17.19 5.77
C GLU A 209 5.85 17.98 6.27
N HIS A 210 5.04 17.40 7.16
CA HIS A 210 3.82 18.01 7.71
C HIS A 210 3.92 18.14 9.24
N PRO A 211 4.45 19.26 9.77
CA PRO A 211 4.66 19.45 11.21
C PRO A 211 3.38 19.24 12.03
N GLY A 212 3.45 18.33 13.01
CA GLY A 212 2.33 17.98 13.88
C GLY A 212 1.61 16.69 13.48
N LEU A 213 1.75 16.25 12.22
CA LEU A 213 1.25 14.97 11.77
C LEU A 213 2.03 13.83 12.46
N ARG A 214 1.29 12.89 13.05
CA ARG A 214 1.84 11.63 13.54
C ARG A 214 1.30 10.50 12.68
N LEU A 215 2.20 9.59 12.32
CA LEU A 215 1.87 8.44 11.50
C LEU A 215 2.02 7.15 12.31
N ALA A 216 1.02 6.28 12.24
CA ALA A 216 1.15 4.90 12.68
C ALA A 216 0.68 3.95 11.56
N CYS A 217 1.57 3.06 11.15
CA CYS A 217 1.37 2.13 10.04
C CYS A 217 1.22 0.71 10.56
N LEU A 218 0.13 0.02 10.20
CA LEU A 218 -0.04 -1.39 10.46
C LEU A 218 0.46 -2.17 9.24
N ILE A 219 1.48 -2.99 9.49
CA ILE A 219 2.13 -3.82 8.49
C ILE A 219 1.73 -5.27 8.71
N HIS A 220 1.19 -5.89 7.67
CA HIS A 220 0.84 -7.31 7.65
C HIS A 220 1.88 -8.08 6.84
N THR A 221 2.49 -9.11 7.43
CA THR A 221 3.56 -9.89 6.79
C THR A 221 3.09 -11.25 6.30
N CYS A 222 1.80 -11.43 6.00
CA CYS A 222 1.30 -12.76 5.63
C CYS A 222 1.87 -13.24 4.27
N PRO A 223 1.94 -14.57 4.03
CA PRO A 223 2.47 -15.13 2.77
C PRO A 223 1.78 -14.60 1.51
N ASP A 224 0.51 -14.21 1.62
CA ASP A 224 -0.28 -13.66 0.51
C ASP A 224 0.11 -12.22 0.14
N LEU A 225 0.97 -11.57 0.94
CA LEU A 225 1.49 -10.20 0.75
C LEU A 225 3.01 -10.19 0.53
N ALA A 226 3.52 -11.19 -0.19
CA ALA A 226 4.94 -11.34 -0.55
C ALA A 226 5.41 -10.35 -1.64
N TYR A 227 5.10 -9.07 -1.50
CA TYR A 227 5.63 -8.04 -2.38
C TYR A 227 7.16 -7.94 -2.20
N GLU A 228 7.89 -7.88 -3.32
CA GLU A 228 9.37 -7.86 -3.37
C GLU A 228 9.97 -6.76 -2.47
N ARG A 229 9.29 -5.61 -2.40
CA ARG A 229 9.76 -4.42 -1.67
C ARG A 229 9.15 -4.28 -0.27
N LEU A 230 8.29 -5.19 0.17
CA LEU A 230 7.76 -5.16 1.53
C LEU A 230 8.88 -5.17 2.60
N PRO A 231 9.97 -5.95 2.45
CA PRO A 231 11.13 -5.87 3.34
C PRO A 231 11.71 -4.45 3.51
N ASP A 232 11.80 -3.69 2.42
CA ASP A 232 12.35 -2.33 2.45
C ASP A 232 11.37 -1.35 3.10
N LEU A 233 10.07 -1.44 2.77
CA LEU A 233 9.03 -0.65 3.43
C LEU A 233 8.98 -0.92 4.94
N MET A 234 9.05 -2.20 5.34
CA MET A 234 9.10 -2.61 6.74
C MET A 234 10.26 -1.96 7.47
N ARG A 235 11.47 -2.04 6.90
CA ARG A 235 12.65 -1.43 7.50
C ARG A 235 12.46 0.08 7.64
N ALA A 236 11.99 0.76 6.59
CA ALA A 236 11.79 2.20 6.60
C ALA A 236 10.82 2.67 7.69
N LEU A 237 9.71 1.94 7.88
CA LEU A 237 8.67 2.28 8.86
C LEU A 237 8.98 1.83 10.29
N THR A 238 9.92 0.90 10.49
CA THR A 238 10.26 0.34 11.82
C THR A 238 11.63 0.76 12.34
N ASP A 239 12.31 1.68 11.65
CA ASP A 239 13.65 2.13 12.01
C ASP A 239 13.68 2.88 13.34
N ARG A 240 12.68 3.74 13.60
CA ARG A 240 12.62 4.54 14.83
C ARG A 240 11.89 3.82 15.96
N ARG A 241 10.67 3.32 15.70
CA ARG A 241 9.78 2.70 16.69
C ARG A 241 8.97 1.57 16.06
N ALA A 242 8.75 0.50 16.80
CA ALA A 242 7.89 -0.59 16.36
C ALA A 242 7.18 -1.27 17.54
N ILE A 243 5.92 -1.68 17.29
CA ILE A 243 5.17 -2.61 18.12
C ILE A 243 4.94 -3.85 17.28
N ILE A 244 5.46 -5.01 17.72
CA ILE A 244 5.43 -6.26 16.96
C ILE A 244 4.65 -7.29 17.76
N PHE A 245 3.47 -7.66 17.26
CA PHE A 245 2.65 -8.72 17.85
C PHE A 245 3.10 -10.10 17.36
N ASP A 246 3.24 -10.21 16.05
CA ASP A 246 3.66 -11.39 15.32
C ASP A 246 4.31 -10.97 14.01
N MET A 247 5.01 -11.90 13.37
CA MET A 247 5.65 -11.66 12.07
C MET A 247 5.91 -12.98 11.38
N ASP A 248 5.74 -13.00 10.06
CA ASP A 248 6.12 -14.16 9.26
C ASP A 248 7.65 -14.33 9.29
N PRO A 249 8.16 -15.56 9.51
CA PRO A 249 9.59 -15.80 9.64
C PRO A 249 10.44 -15.24 8.50
N ALA A 250 9.92 -15.19 7.28
CA ALA A 250 10.63 -14.68 6.10
C ALA A 250 11.06 -13.21 6.23
N TYR A 251 10.38 -12.42 7.07
CA TYR A 251 10.69 -10.99 7.27
C TYR A 251 11.63 -10.73 8.44
N THR A 252 12.04 -11.77 9.19
CA THR A 252 12.96 -11.62 10.33
C THR A 252 14.29 -11.00 9.91
N ASP A 253 14.87 -11.48 8.81
CA ASP A 253 16.15 -11.00 8.33
C ASP A 253 16.05 -9.59 7.74
N ALA A 254 14.90 -9.24 7.16
CA ALA A 254 14.63 -7.88 6.69
C ALA A 254 14.63 -6.89 7.85
N LEU A 255 13.89 -7.18 8.92
CA LEU A 255 13.80 -6.33 10.11
C LEU A 255 15.15 -6.22 10.85
N CYS A 256 15.95 -7.28 10.84
CA CYS A 256 17.25 -7.30 11.52
C CYS A 256 18.41 -6.78 10.66
N ARG A 257 18.20 -6.46 9.38
CA ARG A 257 19.25 -6.02 8.48
C ARG A 257 19.88 -4.72 8.98
N GLY A 258 21.21 -4.70 9.09
CA GLY A 258 21.95 -3.55 9.62
C GLY A 258 21.90 -3.40 11.14
N ARG A 259 21.23 -4.31 11.86
CA ARG A 259 21.16 -4.31 13.33
C ARG A 259 22.14 -5.33 13.93
N PRO A 260 22.61 -5.14 15.18
CA PRO A 260 23.51 -6.08 15.84
C PRO A 260 22.90 -7.47 16.01
N ALA A 261 23.74 -8.52 16.12
CA ALA A 261 23.27 -9.88 16.37
C ALA A 261 22.46 -10.00 17.68
N SER A 262 22.76 -9.17 18.68
CA SER A 262 21.98 -9.08 19.92
C SER A 262 20.54 -8.62 19.69
N PHE A 263 20.30 -7.75 18.70
CA PHE A 263 18.96 -7.32 18.30
C PHE A 263 18.15 -8.51 17.78
N LYS A 264 18.70 -9.28 16.84
CA LYS A 264 18.05 -10.47 16.28
C LYS A 264 17.76 -11.52 17.36
N ALA A 265 18.72 -11.76 18.25
CA ALA A 265 18.54 -12.69 19.37
C ALA A 265 17.43 -12.23 20.33
N ALA A 266 17.39 -10.95 20.67
CA ALA A 266 16.36 -10.37 21.54
C ALA A 266 14.97 -10.41 20.87
N LEU A 267 14.87 -10.11 19.58
CA LEU A 267 13.63 -10.22 18.80
C LEU A 267 13.07 -11.64 18.83
N LEU A 268 13.88 -12.64 18.48
CA LEU A 268 13.44 -14.05 18.42
C LEU A 268 12.98 -14.57 19.79
N ARG A 269 13.75 -14.32 20.85
CA ARG A 269 13.37 -14.66 22.22
C ARG A 269 12.10 -13.91 22.65
N GLY A 270 11.98 -12.66 22.23
CA GLY A 270 10.83 -11.81 22.49
C GLY A 270 9.55 -12.35 21.86
N LEU A 271 9.63 -12.78 20.60
CA LEU A 271 8.50 -13.34 19.85
C LEU A 271 8.02 -14.63 20.50
N GLU A 272 8.95 -15.54 20.85
CA GLU A 272 8.62 -16.78 21.56
C GLU A 272 7.91 -16.51 22.88
N LYS A 273 8.45 -15.59 23.70
CA LYS A 273 7.87 -15.24 25.00
C LYS A 273 6.52 -14.54 24.86
N ALA A 274 6.37 -13.62 23.91
CA ALA A 274 5.10 -12.96 23.63
C ALA A 274 4.03 -13.95 23.17
N ALA A 275 4.40 -14.93 22.33
CA ALA A 275 3.50 -16.00 21.89
C ALA A 275 3.03 -16.87 23.06
N LYS A 276 3.93 -17.29 23.97
CA LYS A 276 3.55 -18.05 25.19
C LYS A 276 2.57 -17.29 26.08
N GLU A 277 2.75 -15.99 26.23
CA GLU A 277 1.83 -15.14 27.00
C GLU A 277 0.47 -15.01 26.31
N ARG A 278 0.44 -14.83 24.98
CA ARG A 278 -0.79 -14.80 24.18
C ARG A 278 -1.58 -16.10 24.27
N LEU A 279 -0.91 -17.25 24.20
CA LEU A 279 -1.52 -18.57 24.40
C LEU A 279 -2.09 -18.76 25.82
N SER A 280 -1.55 -18.03 26.80
CA SER A 280 -2.04 -18.04 28.18
C SER A 280 -3.18 -17.03 28.41
N GLY A 281 -3.69 -16.38 27.36
CA GLY A 281 -4.79 -15.40 27.44
C GLY A 281 -4.37 -13.97 27.79
N ASN A 282 -3.06 -13.67 27.86
CA ASN A 282 -2.56 -12.32 28.08
C ASN A 282 -2.34 -11.56 26.77
N LEU A 283 -2.46 -10.23 26.78
CA LEU A 283 -1.98 -9.43 25.65
C LEU A 283 -0.46 -9.25 25.81
N ALA A 284 0.31 -9.66 24.82
CA ALA A 284 1.76 -9.47 24.81
C ALA A 284 2.25 -9.13 23.41
N PHE A 285 3.24 -8.24 23.35
CA PHE A 285 3.87 -7.78 22.13
C PHE A 285 5.30 -7.34 22.42
N ILE A 286 6.07 -7.12 21.37
CA ILE A 286 7.42 -6.58 21.45
C ILE A 286 7.36 -5.08 21.21
N LEU A 287 8.03 -4.32 22.05
CA LEU A 287 8.26 -2.89 21.87
C LEU A 287 9.71 -2.66 21.49
N TYR A 288 9.91 -1.88 20.44
CA TYR A 288 11.21 -1.37 20.02
C TYR A 288 11.14 0.15 19.91
N ASP A 289 12.14 0.84 20.46
CA ASP A 289 12.33 2.28 20.33
C ASP A 289 13.82 2.56 20.26
N ALA A 290 14.29 3.10 19.13
CA ALA A 290 15.71 3.30 18.87
C ALA A 290 16.41 4.18 19.92
N VAL A 291 15.68 5.08 20.60
CA VAL A 291 16.22 6.04 21.57
C VAL A 291 16.17 5.49 22.99
N SER A 292 14.99 5.04 23.42
CA SER A 292 14.74 4.67 24.82
C SER A 292 14.91 3.18 25.10
N ARG A 293 14.74 2.32 24.09
CA ARG A 293 14.75 0.85 24.20
C ARG A 293 15.39 0.23 22.95
N PRO A 294 16.72 0.36 22.79
CA PRO A 294 17.42 0.00 21.55
C PRO A 294 17.44 -1.52 21.30
N LEU A 295 17.06 -2.33 22.29
CA LEU A 295 16.80 -3.75 22.13
C LEU A 295 15.28 -4.03 22.24
N PRO A 296 14.75 -4.95 21.42
CA PRO A 296 13.35 -5.35 21.50
C PRO A 296 13.00 -5.92 22.87
N GLU A 297 11.93 -5.41 23.48
CA GLU A 297 11.47 -5.83 24.81
C GLU A 297 10.05 -6.37 24.77
N VAL A 298 9.78 -7.43 25.54
CA VAL A 298 8.43 -7.97 25.65
C VAL A 298 7.63 -7.15 26.65
N VAL A 299 6.56 -6.52 26.15
CA VAL A 299 5.53 -5.88 26.96
C VAL A 299 4.40 -6.87 27.18
N LYS A 300 3.97 -7.00 28.44
CA LYS A 300 2.84 -7.83 28.84
C LYS A 300 1.78 -6.95 29.46
N VAL A 301 0.55 -7.04 28.97
CA VAL A 301 -0.60 -6.33 29.50
C VAL A 301 -1.55 -7.36 30.11
N LYS A 302 -1.68 -7.30 31.44
CA LYS A 302 -2.60 -8.19 32.17
C LYS A 302 -4.06 -7.86 31.81
N PRO A 303 -4.95 -8.87 31.75
CA PRO A 303 -6.37 -8.67 31.42
C PRO A 303 -7.08 -7.63 32.31
N SER A 304 -6.66 -7.50 33.57
CA SER A 304 -7.22 -6.54 34.53
C SER A 304 -7.01 -5.07 34.13
N LEU A 305 -5.95 -4.75 33.39
CA LEU A 305 -5.70 -3.41 32.85
C LEU A 305 -6.57 -3.12 31.61
N LEU A 306 -6.77 -4.11 30.75
CA LEU A 306 -7.65 -4.00 29.57
C LEU A 306 -9.13 -3.88 29.97
N GLY A 307 -9.54 -4.57 31.04
CA GLY A 307 -10.87 -4.43 31.63
C GLY A 307 -11.15 -3.01 32.13
N ARG A 308 -10.15 -2.34 32.73
CA ARG A 308 -10.24 -0.93 33.15
C ARG A 308 -10.33 0.03 31.96
N LEU A 309 -9.55 -0.20 30.90
CA LEU A 309 -9.62 0.58 29.65
C LEU A 309 -10.96 0.40 28.91
N LYS A 310 -11.48 -0.82 28.81
CA LYS A 310 -12.83 -1.10 28.28
C LYS A 310 -13.92 -0.44 29.13
N GLY A 311 -13.78 -0.48 30.46
CA GLY A 311 -14.69 0.18 31.40
C GLY A 311 -14.67 1.70 31.22
N ALA A 312 -13.49 2.31 31.07
CA ALA A 312 -13.32 3.74 30.82
C ALA A 312 -13.89 4.16 29.44
N LEU A 313 -13.62 3.39 28.38
CA LEU A 313 -14.18 3.65 27.05
C LEU A 313 -15.72 3.50 27.01
N LYS A 314 -16.28 2.51 27.71
CA LYS A 314 -17.73 2.40 27.89
C LYS A 314 -18.30 3.56 28.69
N GLY A 315 -17.61 4.03 29.73
CA GLY A 315 -18.02 5.18 30.52
C GLY A 315 -18.06 6.48 29.71
N ILE A 316 -17.08 6.67 28.81
CA ILE A 316 -17.02 7.82 27.90
C ILE A 316 -18.12 7.75 26.82
N LEU A 317 -18.39 6.55 26.28
CA LEU A 317 -19.46 6.35 25.29
C LEU A 317 -20.86 6.42 25.91
N ALA A 318 -21.03 6.00 27.17
CA ALA A 318 -22.30 6.09 27.90
C ALA A 318 -22.58 7.50 28.41
N GLY A 319 -21.55 8.26 28.81
CA GLY A 319 -21.68 9.64 29.28
C GLY A 319 -22.09 10.66 28.19
N ARG A 320 -22.06 10.29 26.91
CA ARG A 320 -22.63 11.11 25.81
C ARG A 320 -24.13 10.91 25.59
N GLY A 321 -24.77 9.98 26.32
CA GLY A 321 -26.22 9.73 26.25
C GLY A 321 -27.07 10.57 27.21
N GLU A 322 -26.47 11.21 28.21
CA GLU A 322 -27.16 11.98 29.25
C GLU A 322 -26.72 13.46 29.23
N ALA A 323 -27.02 14.14 28.12
CA ALA A 323 -27.02 15.61 28.08
C ALA A 323 -28.22 16.09 27.24
N LYS A 324 -29.42 15.68 27.65
CA LYS A 324 -30.68 16.40 27.39
C LYS A 324 -31.60 16.18 28.59
N GLY A 325 -31.54 17.14 29.51
CA GLY A 325 -32.59 17.49 30.47
C GLY A 325 -32.61 19.00 30.53
#